data_AF-A0A8T1RYV0-F1
#
_entry.id   AF-A0A8T1RYV0-F1
#
_cell.length_a   1.000
_cell.length_b   1.000
_cell.length_c   1.000
_cell.angle_alpha   90.00
_cell.angle_beta   90.00
_cell.angle_gamma   90.00
#
_symmetry.space_group_name_H-M   'P 1'
#
loop_
_entity.id
_entity.type
_entity.pdbx_description
1 polymer ?
#
loop_
_entity_poly.entity_id
_entity_poly.type
_entity_poly.pdbx_seq_one_letter_code
_entity_poly.pdbx_strand_id
1 'polypeptide(L)'
;MATFTRQEFYQQLLQGCMIPTAQQGLEQIWLLLLICLACRLLWRLPLPGYAKHLSTVVVGFYALHHFFQLQMVWVVLLSLLCYLVLFLCRHSAHRGVFLSITILIYLLMGEMHMVDTVTWHKMRGAQMIVAMKAVSLGFDLDRGELPAVPSPVEFMGYIYFVGTAIFGPWSRFRCYLQAVESRALSLPWLRKVSRSLLLSVVCLLISTCVAPYLFSYFIPLYGYRQLRKWLRAYESAISFHFSSYFVGFLSEATATLAGAGFTEEKDNLKWDSASTWPPCCCLWDSSPTWSTCSGSASL
;
A
#
# COMPACT_ATOMS: atom_id res chain seq x y z
N MET A 1 39.82 18.60 18.25
CA MET A 1 38.47 18.05 18.01
C MET A 1 37.51 19.21 18.01
N ALA A 2 36.96 19.57 16.84
CA ALA A 2 36.04 20.70 16.75
C ALA A 2 34.76 20.36 17.53
N THR A 3 34.50 21.10 18.60
CA THR A 3 33.19 21.16 19.24
C THR A 3 32.25 21.81 18.25
N PHE A 4 31.60 21.01 17.40
CA PHE A 4 30.52 21.50 16.56
C PHE A 4 29.53 22.23 17.46
N THR A 5 29.27 23.50 17.16
CA THR A 5 28.19 24.21 17.81
C THR A 5 26.88 23.52 17.42
N ARG A 6 25.92 23.44 18.35
CA ARG A 6 24.64 22.75 18.13
C ARG A 6 23.93 23.23 16.86
N GLN A 7 24.13 24.50 16.47
CA GLN A 7 23.64 25.09 15.23
C GLN A 7 24.28 24.50 13.96
N GLU A 8 25.60 24.35 13.91
CA GLU A 8 26.30 23.78 12.75
C GLU A 8 25.89 22.32 12.50
N PHE A 9 25.67 21.55 13.58
CA PHE A 9 25.17 20.18 13.49
C PHE A 9 23.76 20.11 12.89
N TYR A 10 22.81 20.94 13.37
CA TYR A 10 21.46 20.98 12.80
C TYR A 10 21.47 21.46 11.34
N GLN A 11 22.34 22.41 11.00
CA GLN A 11 22.46 22.92 9.64
C GLN A 11 23.00 21.84 8.69
N GLN A 12 24.00 21.06 9.12
CA GLN A 12 24.49 19.89 8.37
C GLN A 12 23.46 18.78 8.25
N LEU A 13 22.68 18.47 9.30
CA LEU A 13 21.62 17.47 9.23
C LEU A 13 20.51 17.89 8.24
N LEU A 14 20.10 19.16 8.32
CA LEU A 14 19.05 19.70 7.47
C LEU A 14 19.48 19.76 6.01
N GLN A 15 20.63 20.37 5.72
CA GLN A 15 21.12 20.54 4.34
C GLN A 15 21.74 19.26 3.76
N GLY A 16 22.33 18.42 4.59
CA GLY A 16 23.03 17.21 4.16
C GLY A 16 22.16 15.98 3.98
N CYS A 17 21.10 15.81 4.79
CA CYS A 17 20.27 14.60 4.74
C CYS A 17 18.78 14.91 4.59
N MET A 18 18.21 15.79 5.42
CA MET A 18 16.75 15.93 5.50
C MET A 18 16.13 16.47 4.21
N ILE A 19 16.66 17.58 3.68
CA ILE A 19 16.19 18.18 2.44
C ILE A 19 16.36 17.23 1.24
N PRO A 20 17.56 16.68 0.95
CA PRO A 20 17.72 15.81 -0.21
C PRO A 20 16.89 14.53 -0.10
N THR A 21 16.77 13.95 1.10
CA THR A 21 15.96 12.73 1.30
C THR A 21 14.48 13.00 1.09
N ALA A 22 13.97 14.13 1.62
CA ALA A 22 12.58 14.52 1.40
C ALA A 22 12.30 14.80 -0.08
N GLN A 23 13.21 15.49 -0.78
CA GLN A 23 13.08 15.76 -2.21
C GLN A 23 13.10 14.47 -3.04
N GLN A 24 14.05 13.58 -2.78
CA GLN A 24 14.13 12.28 -3.47
C GLN A 24 12.89 11.42 -3.22
N GLY A 25 12.40 11.37 -1.99
CA GLY A 25 11.16 10.65 -1.67
C GLY A 25 9.95 11.25 -2.40
N LEU A 26 9.86 12.58 -2.46
CA LEU A 26 8.77 13.25 -3.16
C LEU A 26 8.84 13.03 -4.68
N GLU A 27 10.02 13.12 -5.30
CA GLU A 27 10.25 12.86 -6.72
C GLU A 27 9.85 11.45 -7.16
N GLN A 28 9.94 10.47 -6.26
CA GLN A 28 9.50 9.10 -6.54
C GLN A 28 7.97 8.91 -6.42
N ILE A 29 7.31 9.72 -5.59
CA ILE A 29 5.92 9.48 -5.17
C ILE A 29 4.94 10.45 -5.82
N TRP A 30 5.39 11.65 -6.22
CA TRP A 30 4.49 12.71 -6.70
C TRP A 30 3.65 12.28 -7.89
N LEU A 31 4.22 11.50 -8.81
CA LEU A 31 3.48 11.00 -9.97
C LEU A 31 2.35 10.07 -9.53
N LEU A 32 2.60 9.18 -8.55
CA LEU A 32 1.56 8.29 -8.01
C LEU A 32 0.43 9.10 -7.37
N LEU A 33 0.74 10.15 -6.61
CA LEU A 33 -0.26 11.03 -6.01
C LEU A 33 -1.06 11.77 -7.08
N LEU A 34 -0.40 12.30 -8.11
CA LEU A 34 -1.06 12.99 -9.22
C LEU A 34 -2.01 12.04 -9.95
N ILE A 35 -1.56 10.83 -10.27
CA ILE A 35 -2.39 9.83 -10.95
C ILE A 35 -3.59 9.44 -10.07
N CYS A 36 -3.42 9.21 -8.76
CA CYS A 36 -4.51 8.93 -7.84
C CYS A 36 -5.54 10.06 -7.79
N LEU A 37 -5.09 11.31 -7.73
CA LEU A 37 -5.97 12.49 -7.74
C LEU A 37 -6.72 12.61 -9.08
N ALA A 38 -6.01 12.47 -10.20
CA ALA A 38 -6.61 12.53 -11.54
C ALA A 38 -7.67 11.43 -11.72
N CYS A 39 -7.38 10.21 -11.27
CA CYS A 39 -8.31 9.09 -11.32
C CYS A 39 -9.58 9.37 -10.50
N ARG A 40 -9.43 9.96 -9.30
CA ARG A 40 -10.57 10.38 -8.48
C ARG A 40 -11.40 11.49 -9.11
N LEU A 41 -10.75 12.46 -9.77
CA LEU A 41 -11.45 13.51 -10.51
C LEU A 41 -12.22 12.93 -11.70
N LEU A 42 -11.65 11.94 -12.39
CA LEU A 42 -12.28 11.27 -13.51
C LEU A 42 -13.56 10.51 -13.10
N TRP A 43 -13.58 9.85 -11.95
CA TRP A 43 -14.76 9.10 -11.49
C TRP A 43 -15.95 9.96 -11.08
N ARG A 44 -15.74 11.27 -10.89
CA ARG A 44 -16.80 12.24 -10.65
C ARG A 44 -17.58 12.60 -11.90
N LEU A 45 -16.97 12.41 -13.07
CA LEU A 45 -17.69 12.62 -14.31
C LEU A 45 -18.82 11.57 -14.40
N PRO A 46 -19.99 11.92 -14.95
CA PRO A 46 -21.13 11.01 -15.11
C PRO A 46 -20.83 9.99 -16.23
N LEU A 47 -19.84 9.13 -15.98
CA LEU A 47 -19.42 8.05 -16.88
C LEU A 47 -20.18 6.77 -16.54
N PRO A 48 -20.49 5.93 -17.54
CA PRO A 48 -21.06 4.60 -17.28
C PRO A 48 -20.07 3.75 -16.47
N GLY A 49 -20.59 2.85 -15.63
CA GLY A 49 -19.77 2.03 -14.72
C GLY A 49 -18.62 1.29 -15.42
N TYR A 50 -18.90 0.71 -16.59
CA TYR A 50 -17.88 0.05 -17.42
C TYR A 50 -16.71 0.98 -17.80
N ALA A 51 -17.00 2.23 -18.19
CA ALA A 51 -15.96 3.21 -18.54
C ALA A 51 -15.12 3.61 -17.32
N LYS A 52 -15.73 3.67 -16.13
CA LYS A 52 -14.99 3.91 -14.87
C LYS A 52 -14.03 2.76 -14.56
N HIS A 53 -14.48 1.50 -14.70
CA HIS A 53 -13.60 0.35 -14.51
C HIS A 53 -12.49 0.29 -15.56
N LEU A 54 -12.80 0.53 -16.83
CA LEU A 54 -11.81 0.57 -17.91
C LEU A 54 -10.77 1.67 -17.67
N SER A 55 -11.18 2.85 -17.21
CA SER A 55 -10.24 3.92 -16.87
C SER A 55 -9.33 3.51 -15.71
N THR A 56 -9.84 2.80 -14.70
CA THR A 56 -8.99 2.27 -13.61
C THR A 56 -7.94 1.30 -14.11
N VAL A 57 -8.28 0.45 -15.08
CA VAL A 57 -7.35 -0.51 -15.69
C VAL A 57 -6.26 0.21 -16.46
N VAL A 58 -6.62 1.17 -17.33
CA VAL A 58 -5.65 1.91 -18.14
C VAL A 58 -4.69 2.71 -17.26
N VAL A 59 -5.24 3.44 -16.29
CA VAL A 59 -4.44 4.27 -15.38
C VAL A 59 -3.58 3.41 -14.44
N GLY A 60 -4.12 2.30 -13.95
CA GLY A 60 -3.39 1.31 -13.15
C GLY A 60 -2.23 0.66 -13.90
N PHE A 61 -2.47 0.27 -15.15
CA PHE A 61 -1.45 -0.29 -16.03
C PHE A 61 -0.34 0.72 -16.33
N TYR A 62 -0.69 1.98 -16.58
CA TYR A 62 0.27 3.06 -16.75
C TYR A 62 1.13 3.27 -15.49
N ALA A 63 0.51 3.29 -14.31
CA ALA A 63 1.24 3.41 -13.05
C ALA A 63 2.19 2.22 -12.83
N LEU A 64 1.74 0.99 -13.10
CA LEU A 64 2.60 -0.20 -13.02
C LEU A 64 3.77 -0.13 -14.00
N HIS A 65 3.54 0.32 -15.24
CA HIS A 65 4.59 0.47 -16.23
C HIS A 65 5.62 1.53 -15.81
N HIS A 66 5.17 2.65 -15.24
CA HIS A 66 6.09 3.69 -14.77
C HIS A 66 7.02 3.20 -13.66
N PHE A 67 6.48 2.50 -12.65
CA PHE A 67 7.26 2.02 -11.49
C PHE A 67 8.07 0.75 -11.78
N PHE A 68 7.51 -0.20 -12.51
CA PHE A 68 8.10 -1.52 -12.74
C PHE A 68 8.59 -1.74 -14.18
N GLN A 69 8.50 -0.77 -15.08
CA GLN A 69 9.04 -0.87 -16.45
C GLN A 69 8.60 -2.17 -17.16
N LEU A 70 9.53 -3.05 -17.56
CA LEU A 70 9.24 -4.35 -18.20
C LEU A 70 8.87 -5.44 -17.19
N GLN A 71 9.27 -5.28 -15.93
CA GLN A 71 9.01 -6.26 -14.86
C GLN A 71 7.51 -6.39 -14.53
N MET A 72 6.70 -5.41 -14.92
CA MET A 72 5.24 -5.46 -14.79
C MET A 72 4.62 -6.71 -15.43
N VAL A 73 5.27 -7.31 -16.44
CA VAL A 73 4.79 -8.52 -17.14
C VAL A 73 4.53 -9.65 -16.14
N TRP A 74 5.36 -9.81 -15.11
CA TRP A 74 5.18 -10.85 -14.09
C TRP A 74 3.97 -10.61 -13.19
N VAL A 75 3.66 -9.34 -12.90
CA VAL A 75 2.46 -8.95 -12.13
C VAL A 75 1.21 -9.17 -12.97
N VAL A 76 1.27 -8.81 -14.26
CA VAL A 76 0.18 -9.03 -15.22
C VAL A 76 -0.09 -10.52 -15.41
N LEU A 77 0.96 -11.33 -15.59
CA LEU A 77 0.84 -12.77 -15.76
C LEU A 77 0.20 -13.44 -14.53
N LEU A 78 0.58 -13.02 -13.32
CA LEU A 78 -0.07 -13.48 -12.09
C LEU A 78 -1.57 -13.13 -12.09
N SER A 79 -1.94 -11.90 -12.43
CA SER A 79 -3.36 -11.50 -12.44
C SER A 79 -4.18 -12.25 -13.51
N LEU A 80 -3.60 -12.55 -14.67
CA LEU A 80 -4.24 -13.36 -15.71
C LEU A 80 -4.43 -14.81 -15.25
N LEU A 81 -3.41 -15.39 -14.62
CA LEU A 81 -3.48 -16.73 -14.02
C LEU A 81 -4.58 -16.80 -12.95
N CYS A 82 -4.66 -15.80 -12.07
CA CYS A 82 -5.70 -15.71 -11.05
C CYS A 82 -7.11 -15.68 -11.65
N TYR A 83 -7.32 -14.87 -12.70
CA TYR A 83 -8.62 -14.79 -13.37
C TYR A 83 -8.98 -16.10 -14.08
N LEU A 84 -8.02 -16.71 -14.77
CA LEU A 84 -8.21 -18.00 -15.46
C LEU A 84 -8.60 -19.09 -14.47
N VAL A 85 -7.95 -19.15 -13.31
CA VAL A 85 -8.29 -20.07 -12.24
C VAL A 85 -9.71 -19.82 -11.71
N LEU A 86 -10.07 -18.57 -11.41
CA LEU A 86 -11.43 -18.20 -10.97
C LEU A 86 -12.49 -18.58 -12.02
N PHE A 87 -12.17 -18.42 -13.30
CA PHE A 87 -13.06 -18.75 -14.40
C PHE A 87 -13.23 -20.27 -14.56
N LEU A 88 -12.14 -21.04 -14.53
CA LEU A 88 -12.19 -22.52 -14.61
C LEU A 88 -12.92 -23.12 -13.40
N CYS A 89 -12.70 -22.58 -12.21
CA CYS A 89 -13.34 -23.02 -10.98
C CYS A 89 -14.72 -22.39 -10.73
N ARG A 90 -15.32 -21.70 -11.70
CA ARG A 90 -16.60 -20.95 -11.52
C ARG A 90 -17.73 -21.77 -10.92
N HIS A 91 -17.77 -23.09 -11.12
CA HIS A 91 -18.82 -23.96 -10.60
C HIS A 91 -18.40 -24.76 -9.35
N SER A 92 -17.13 -24.65 -8.93
CA SER A 92 -16.63 -25.33 -7.73
C SER A 92 -16.98 -24.56 -6.46
N ALA A 93 -17.09 -25.24 -5.32
CA ALA A 93 -17.30 -24.64 -4.00
C ALA A 93 -15.99 -24.26 -3.27
N HIS A 94 -14.83 -24.59 -3.86
CA HIS A 94 -13.51 -24.38 -3.24
C HIS A 94 -12.59 -23.53 -4.12
N ARG A 95 -13.12 -22.43 -4.69
CA ARG A 95 -12.41 -21.61 -5.68
C ARG A 95 -11.25 -20.85 -5.04
N GLY A 96 -11.47 -20.30 -3.85
CA GLY A 96 -10.48 -19.57 -3.07
C GLY A 96 -9.30 -20.45 -2.66
N VAL A 97 -9.55 -21.70 -2.29
CA VAL A 97 -8.49 -22.67 -1.93
C VAL A 97 -7.62 -23.00 -3.14
N PHE A 98 -8.22 -23.35 -4.28
CA PHE A 98 -7.47 -23.69 -5.49
C PHE A 98 -6.71 -22.47 -6.05
N LEU A 99 -7.31 -21.28 -5.99
CA LEU A 99 -6.64 -20.02 -6.31
C LEU A 99 -5.44 -19.76 -5.40
N SER A 100 -5.60 -19.91 -4.09
CA SER A 100 -4.54 -19.72 -3.09
C SER A 100 -3.35 -20.66 -3.33
N ILE A 101 -3.61 -21.94 -3.58
CA ILE A 101 -2.57 -22.93 -3.90
C ILE A 101 -1.83 -22.53 -5.19
N THR A 102 -2.57 -22.13 -6.23
CA THR A 102 -1.96 -21.74 -7.51
C THR A 102 -1.06 -20.51 -7.37
N ILE A 103 -1.52 -19.50 -6.63
CA ILE A 103 -0.74 -18.29 -6.34
C ILE A 103 0.50 -18.61 -5.51
N LEU A 104 0.38 -19.49 -4.50
CA LEU A 104 1.51 -19.90 -3.67
C LEU A 104 2.59 -20.59 -4.51
N ILE A 105 2.20 -21.52 -5.39
CA ILE A 105 3.14 -22.19 -6.30
C ILE A 105 3.82 -21.16 -7.21
N TYR A 106 3.08 -20.20 -7.76
CA TYR A 106 3.64 -19.16 -8.62
C TYR A 106 4.66 -18.29 -7.88
N LEU A 107 4.34 -17.84 -6.66
CA LEU A 107 5.26 -17.02 -5.86
C LEU A 107 6.51 -17.81 -5.44
N LEU A 108 6.35 -19.08 -5.04
CA LEU A 108 7.48 -19.95 -4.70
C LEU A 108 8.36 -20.25 -5.91
N MET A 109 7.76 -20.49 -7.08
CA MET A 109 8.51 -20.66 -8.32
C MET A 109 9.31 -19.39 -8.64
N GLY A 110 8.71 -18.21 -8.45
CA GLY A 110 9.42 -16.94 -8.60
C GLY A 110 10.60 -16.77 -7.65
N GLU A 111 10.44 -17.09 -6.36
CA GLU A 111 11.54 -17.04 -5.37
C GLU A 111 12.67 -18.03 -5.69
N MET A 112 12.34 -19.25 -6.15
CA MET A 112 13.33 -20.30 -6.37
C MET A 112 14.01 -20.23 -7.75
N HIS A 113 13.35 -19.66 -8.76
CA HIS A 113 13.79 -19.72 -10.15
C HIS A 113 14.28 -18.37 -10.72
N MET A 114 14.00 -17.23 -10.07
CA MET A 114 14.46 -15.94 -10.57
C MET A 114 15.93 -15.69 -10.28
N VAL A 115 16.72 -15.67 -11.35
CA VAL A 115 18.19 -15.51 -11.35
C VAL A 115 18.64 -14.12 -10.83
N ASP A 116 17.80 -13.09 -10.95
CA ASP A 116 18.10 -11.73 -10.48
C ASP A 116 17.31 -11.34 -9.22
N THR A 117 17.93 -11.53 -8.05
CA THR A 117 17.36 -11.17 -6.74
C THR A 117 16.98 -9.68 -6.66
N VAL A 118 17.77 -8.79 -7.27
CA VAL A 118 17.52 -7.34 -7.29
C VAL A 118 16.22 -6.99 -8.00
N THR A 119 15.93 -7.67 -9.11
CA THR A 119 14.72 -7.44 -9.90
C THR A 119 13.50 -8.03 -9.20
N TRP A 120 13.65 -9.24 -8.65
CA TRP A 120 12.60 -9.90 -7.88
C TRP A 120 12.19 -9.09 -6.65
N HIS A 121 13.15 -8.61 -5.85
CA HIS A 121 12.88 -7.85 -4.64
C HIS A 121 12.09 -6.55 -4.89
N LYS A 122 12.29 -5.91 -6.06
CA LYS A 122 11.53 -4.72 -6.44
C LYS A 122 10.05 -5.04 -6.66
N MET A 123 9.72 -6.11 -7.37
CA MET A 123 8.33 -6.44 -7.75
C MET A 123 7.57 -7.30 -6.73
N ARG A 124 8.29 -7.96 -5.80
CA ARG A 124 7.73 -8.85 -4.78
C ARG A 124 6.57 -8.21 -4.00
N GLY A 125 6.73 -6.95 -3.58
CA GLY A 125 5.70 -6.23 -2.83
C GLY A 125 4.38 -6.11 -3.60
N ALA A 126 4.44 -5.69 -4.86
CA ALA A 126 3.23 -5.56 -5.70
C ALA A 126 2.58 -6.93 -5.98
N GLN A 127 3.37 -7.97 -6.24
CA GLN A 127 2.85 -9.33 -6.44
C GLN A 127 2.12 -9.88 -5.22
N MET A 128 2.65 -9.62 -4.01
CA MET A 128 1.99 -9.99 -2.76
C MET A 128 0.64 -9.29 -2.59
N ILE A 129 0.54 -8.01 -2.94
CA ILE A 129 -0.73 -7.27 -2.88
C ILE A 129 -1.75 -7.87 -3.87
N VAL A 130 -1.34 -8.14 -5.11
CA VAL A 130 -2.20 -8.78 -6.12
C VAL A 130 -2.66 -10.16 -5.66
N ALA A 131 -1.74 -10.96 -5.12
CA ALA A 131 -2.03 -12.27 -4.54
C ALA A 131 -3.08 -12.18 -3.43
N MET A 132 -2.86 -11.31 -2.44
CA MET A 132 -3.79 -11.13 -1.32
C MET A 132 -5.17 -10.70 -1.82
N LYS A 133 -5.25 -9.67 -2.68
CA LYS A 133 -6.51 -9.21 -3.27
C LYS A 133 -7.28 -10.32 -3.99
N ALA A 134 -6.58 -11.13 -4.79
CA ALA A 134 -7.17 -12.21 -5.56
C ALA A 134 -7.67 -13.34 -4.65
N VAL A 135 -6.86 -13.78 -3.68
CA VAL A 135 -7.23 -14.81 -2.69
C VAL A 135 -8.47 -14.39 -1.92
N SER A 136 -8.53 -13.14 -1.47
CA SER A 136 -9.68 -12.61 -0.74
C SER A 136 -10.94 -12.58 -1.56
N LEU A 137 -10.85 -12.14 -2.83
CA LEU A 137 -11.98 -12.22 -3.75
C LEU A 137 -12.44 -13.67 -3.93
N GLY A 138 -11.50 -14.62 -4.05
CA GLY A 138 -11.80 -16.05 -4.14
C GLY A 138 -12.57 -16.58 -2.91
N PHE A 139 -12.15 -16.21 -1.70
CA PHE A 139 -12.85 -16.61 -0.47
C PHE A 139 -14.19 -15.87 -0.26
N ASP A 140 -14.29 -14.60 -0.67
CA ASP A 140 -15.56 -13.85 -0.63
C ASP A 140 -16.59 -14.49 -1.58
N LEU A 141 -16.15 -15.02 -2.73
CA LEU A 141 -16.98 -15.81 -3.64
C LEU A 141 -17.38 -17.18 -3.05
N ASP A 142 -16.46 -17.88 -2.39
CA ASP A 142 -16.75 -19.18 -1.74
C ASP A 142 -17.77 -19.04 -0.60
N ARG A 143 -17.75 -17.91 0.12
CA ARG A 143 -18.73 -17.59 1.19
C ARG A 143 -20.10 -17.13 0.66
N GLY A 144 -20.23 -16.91 -0.64
CA GLY A 144 -21.45 -16.36 -1.24
C GLY A 144 -21.70 -14.89 -0.91
N GLU A 145 -20.68 -14.14 -0.46
CA GLU A 145 -20.80 -12.68 -0.26
C GLU A 145 -20.94 -11.94 -1.61
N LEU A 146 -20.55 -12.58 -2.70
CA LEU A 146 -20.69 -12.08 -4.07
C LEU A 146 -21.53 -13.07 -4.90
N PRO A 147 -22.56 -12.59 -5.64
CA PRO A 147 -23.51 -13.45 -6.33
C PRO A 147 -22.90 -14.18 -7.53
N ALA A 148 -21.85 -13.62 -8.15
CA ALA A 148 -21.19 -14.18 -9.33
C ALA A 148 -19.74 -13.70 -9.41
N VAL A 149 -18.95 -14.40 -10.24
CA VAL A 149 -17.58 -13.97 -10.58
C VAL A 149 -17.67 -12.64 -11.35
N PRO A 150 -16.91 -11.60 -10.94
CA PRO A 150 -16.93 -10.30 -11.61
C PRO A 150 -16.43 -10.40 -13.05
N SER A 151 -16.84 -9.44 -13.89
CA SER A 151 -16.36 -9.36 -15.26
C SER A 151 -14.83 -9.17 -15.31
N PRO A 152 -14.15 -9.55 -16.42
CA PRO A 152 -12.70 -9.38 -16.51
C PRO A 152 -12.24 -7.94 -16.26
N VAL A 153 -13.04 -6.96 -16.69
CA VAL A 153 -12.70 -5.53 -16.55
C VAL A 153 -12.85 -5.06 -15.11
N GLU A 154 -13.87 -5.50 -14.38
CA GLU A 154 -14.04 -5.21 -12.95
C GLU A 154 -12.94 -5.88 -12.11
N PHE A 155 -12.59 -7.13 -12.44
CA PHE A 155 -11.50 -7.85 -11.77
C PHE A 155 -10.16 -7.13 -12.00
N MET A 156 -9.81 -6.83 -13.24
CA MET A 156 -8.55 -6.13 -13.55
C MET A 156 -8.53 -4.72 -12.95
N GLY A 157 -9.67 -4.02 -12.94
CA GLY A 157 -9.80 -2.70 -12.32
C GLY A 157 -9.59 -2.73 -10.81
N TYR A 158 -10.08 -3.78 -10.13
CA TYR A 158 -9.85 -4.01 -8.71
C TYR A 158 -8.38 -4.33 -8.38
N ILE A 159 -7.77 -5.22 -9.17
CA ILE A 159 -6.37 -5.61 -8.99
C ILE A 159 -5.44 -4.40 -9.22
N TYR A 160 -5.64 -3.68 -10.33
CA TYR A 160 -4.80 -2.54 -10.75
C TYR A 160 -5.28 -1.19 -10.24
N PHE A 161 -6.15 -1.15 -9.24
CA PHE A 161 -6.56 0.11 -8.62
C PHE A 161 -5.34 0.89 -8.13
N VAL A 162 -5.07 2.06 -8.73
CA VAL A 162 -3.84 2.85 -8.57
C VAL A 162 -3.50 3.11 -7.10
N GLY A 163 -4.51 3.49 -6.30
CA GLY A 163 -4.34 3.83 -4.90
C GLY A 163 -3.95 2.64 -4.03
N THR A 164 -4.08 1.41 -4.53
CA THR A 164 -3.70 0.20 -3.78
C THR A 164 -2.79 -0.79 -4.50
N ALA A 165 -2.45 -0.58 -5.77
CA ALA A 165 -1.71 -1.57 -6.57
C ALA A 165 -0.21 -1.64 -6.25
N ILE A 166 0.43 -0.51 -5.92
CA ILE A 166 1.89 -0.43 -5.73
C ILE A 166 2.26 -0.48 -4.26
N PHE A 167 1.75 0.45 -3.46
CA PHE A 167 2.06 0.57 -2.03
C PHE A 167 0.81 0.44 -1.16
N GLY A 168 -0.28 -0.15 -1.64
CA GLY A 168 -1.58 -0.10 -0.98
C GLY A 168 -1.80 -1.07 0.18
N PRO A 169 -2.72 -0.74 1.10
CA PRO A 169 -3.31 -1.77 1.96
C PRO A 169 -4.13 -2.75 1.12
N TRP A 170 -4.18 -3.99 1.58
CA TRP A 170 -5.11 -4.98 1.03
C TRP A 170 -6.56 -4.56 1.38
N SER A 171 -7.39 -4.42 0.34
CA SER A 171 -8.79 -4.00 0.43
C SER A 171 -9.69 -5.05 -0.20
N ARG A 172 -10.93 -5.16 0.31
CA ARG A 172 -11.96 -6.05 -0.25
C ARG A 172 -12.56 -5.49 -1.53
N PHE A 173 -13.14 -6.36 -2.36
CA PHE A 173 -13.75 -5.97 -3.64
C PHE A 173 -14.89 -4.95 -3.48
N ARG A 174 -15.73 -5.09 -2.44
CA ARG A 174 -16.82 -4.13 -2.14
C ARG A 174 -16.30 -2.71 -1.89
N CYS A 175 -15.16 -2.57 -1.22
CA CYS A 175 -14.56 -1.27 -0.93
C CYS A 175 -14.00 -0.60 -2.20
N TYR A 176 -13.55 -1.39 -3.17
CA TYR A 176 -13.20 -0.89 -4.49
C TYR A 176 -14.42 -0.33 -5.24
N LEU A 177 -15.55 -1.05 -5.25
CA LEU A 177 -16.78 -0.56 -5.88
C LEU A 177 -17.23 0.78 -5.29
N GLN A 178 -17.22 0.89 -3.95
CA GLN A 178 -17.53 2.14 -3.25
C GLN A 178 -16.57 3.29 -3.58
N ALA A 179 -15.28 3.00 -3.79
CA ALA A 179 -14.29 4.01 -4.21
C ALA A 179 -14.56 4.51 -5.64
N VAL A 180 -14.98 3.60 -6.55
CA VAL A 180 -15.30 3.92 -7.95
C VAL A 180 -16.60 4.72 -8.09
N GLU A 181 -17.58 4.50 -7.21
CA GLU A 181 -18.81 5.30 -7.17
C GLU A 181 -18.53 6.79 -6.90
N SER A 182 -17.40 7.08 -6.24
CA SER A 182 -16.84 8.41 -5.96
C SER A 182 -17.74 9.30 -5.10
N ARG A 183 -17.13 10.05 -4.18
CA ARG A 183 -17.85 10.96 -3.26
C ARG A 183 -17.32 12.38 -3.33
N ALA A 184 -18.07 13.32 -2.75
CA ALA A 184 -17.69 14.73 -2.64
C ALA A 184 -16.30 14.92 -2.00
N LEU A 185 -15.61 15.99 -2.37
CA LEU A 185 -14.23 16.27 -1.93
C LEU A 185 -14.47 17.16 -0.72
N SER A 186 -14.23 16.63 0.46
CA SER A 186 -14.48 17.35 1.70
C SER A 186 -13.15 17.89 2.25
N LEU A 187 -13.21 18.99 2.99
CA LEU A 187 -12.02 19.52 3.67
C LEU A 187 -11.42 18.52 4.69
N PRO A 188 -12.22 17.73 5.45
CA PRO A 188 -11.70 16.66 6.29
C PRO A 188 -10.91 15.60 5.51
N TRP A 189 -11.33 15.26 4.29
CA TRP A 189 -10.58 14.36 3.43
C TRP A 189 -9.18 14.91 3.11
N LEU A 190 -9.09 16.18 2.69
CA LEU A 190 -7.80 16.79 2.35
C LEU A 190 -6.89 16.85 3.58
N ARG A 191 -7.47 17.19 4.75
CA ARG A 191 -6.74 17.22 6.03
C ARG A 191 -6.21 15.83 6.40
N LYS A 192 -6.99 14.78 6.17
CA LYS A 192 -6.58 13.39 6.42
C LYS A 192 -5.42 12.98 5.51
N VAL A 193 -5.56 13.21 4.19
CA VAL A 193 -4.49 12.95 3.20
C VAL A 193 -3.22 13.71 3.57
N SER A 194 -3.32 15.00 3.88
CA SER A 194 -2.15 15.82 4.24
C SER A 194 -1.48 15.34 5.52
N ARG A 195 -2.27 14.90 6.52
CA ARG A 195 -1.74 14.39 7.78
C ARG A 195 -1.01 13.07 7.59
N SER A 196 -1.58 12.13 6.83
CA SER A 196 -0.91 10.85 6.53
C SER A 196 0.35 11.05 5.69
N LEU A 197 0.34 11.96 4.71
CA LEU A 197 1.56 12.32 3.95
C LEU A 197 2.64 12.99 4.83
N LEU A 198 2.25 13.88 5.74
CA LEU A 198 3.20 14.50 6.67
C LEU A 198 3.84 13.44 7.58
N LEU A 199 3.03 12.53 8.13
CA LEU A 199 3.51 11.43 8.97
C LEU A 199 4.43 10.50 8.18
N SER A 200 4.11 10.18 6.92
CA SER A 200 5.00 9.36 6.08
C SER A 200 6.35 10.03 5.87
N VAL A 201 6.38 11.33 5.53
CA VAL A 201 7.65 12.06 5.35
C VAL A 201 8.44 12.12 6.65
N VAL A 202 7.80 12.37 7.79
CA VAL A 202 8.46 12.33 9.10
C VAL A 202 9.05 10.95 9.39
N CYS A 203 8.33 9.86 9.13
CA CYS A 203 8.85 8.51 9.31
C CYS A 203 10.04 8.21 8.40
N LEU A 204 10.02 8.66 7.13
CA LEU A 204 11.14 8.53 6.20
C LEU A 204 12.38 9.27 6.71
N LEU A 205 12.20 10.51 7.19
CA LEU A 205 13.29 11.31 7.74
C LEU A 205 13.85 10.71 9.03
N ILE A 206 12.99 10.10 9.86
CA ILE A 206 13.45 9.42 11.07
C ILE A 206 14.27 8.17 10.72
N SER A 207 13.83 7.35 9.76
CA SER A 207 14.52 6.10 9.41
C SER A 207 15.87 6.31 8.73
N THR A 208 16.01 7.38 7.94
CA THR A 208 17.18 7.65 7.09
C THR A 208 18.13 8.68 7.67
N CYS A 209 17.62 9.74 8.31
CA CYS A 209 18.42 10.86 8.78
C CYS A 209 18.51 10.92 10.30
N VAL A 210 17.41 10.74 11.03
CA VAL A 210 17.46 10.89 12.50
C VAL A 210 18.13 9.69 13.15
N ALA A 211 17.81 8.45 12.75
CA ALA A 211 18.39 7.25 13.34
C ALA A 211 19.94 7.27 13.32
N PRO A 212 20.63 7.40 12.18
CA PRO A 212 22.10 7.36 12.16
C PRO A 212 22.76 8.55 12.87
N TYR A 213 22.17 9.76 12.78
CA TYR A 213 22.77 10.96 13.38
C TYR A 213 22.52 11.06 14.89
N LEU A 214 21.36 10.62 15.38
CA LEU A 214 21.03 10.63 16.81
C LEU A 214 21.99 9.71 17.59
N PHE A 215 22.28 8.51 17.07
CA PHE A 215 23.19 7.57 17.73
C PHE A 215 24.66 7.97 17.60
N SER A 216 25.06 8.61 16.50
CA SER A 216 26.41 9.16 16.36
C SER A 216 26.67 10.36 17.28
N TYR A 217 25.64 11.15 17.61
CA TYR A 217 25.76 12.35 18.46
C TYR A 217 25.69 12.04 19.95
N PHE A 218 24.76 11.18 20.40
CA PHE A 218 24.53 10.96 21.83
C PHE A 218 25.61 10.11 22.53
N ILE A 219 26.44 9.36 21.80
CA ILE A 219 27.30 8.33 22.42
C ILE A 219 28.73 8.32 21.83
N PRO A 220 29.59 9.28 22.23
CA PRO A 220 31.03 9.11 22.15
C PRO A 220 31.51 8.25 23.36
N LEU A 221 30.97 7.04 23.55
CA LEU A 221 31.45 6.17 24.64
C LEU A 221 32.70 5.41 24.17
N TYR A 222 33.84 6.02 24.45
CA TYR A 222 35.12 5.34 24.56
C TYR A 222 34.99 4.19 25.59
N GLY A 223 35.13 2.93 25.15
CA GLY A 223 35.46 1.81 26.05
C GLY A 223 34.52 0.60 26.08
N TYR A 224 33.20 0.73 25.90
CA TYR A 224 32.27 -0.42 26.07
C TYR A 224 31.87 -1.08 24.74
N ARG A 225 32.59 -2.14 24.34
CA ARG A 225 32.35 -2.91 23.09
C ARG A 225 30.93 -3.47 22.98
N GLN A 226 30.29 -3.82 24.11
CA GLN A 226 28.92 -4.37 24.11
C GLN A 226 27.86 -3.30 23.86
N LEU A 227 27.99 -2.10 24.45
CA LEU A 227 27.02 -1.02 24.26
C LEU A 227 26.95 -0.57 22.79
N ARG A 228 28.11 -0.55 22.10
CA ARG A 228 28.18 -0.26 20.65
C ARG A 228 27.40 -1.28 19.81
N LYS A 229 27.36 -2.56 20.20
CA LYS A 229 26.58 -3.58 19.48
C LYS A 229 25.08 -3.36 19.67
N TRP A 230 24.64 -3.12 20.90
CA TRP A 230 23.24 -2.84 21.21
C TRP A 230 22.73 -1.58 20.52
N LEU A 231 23.56 -0.54 20.44
CA LEU A 231 23.23 0.69 19.73
C LEU A 231 23.04 0.48 18.23
N ARG A 232 23.94 -0.23 17.56
CA ARG A 232 23.76 -0.58 16.14
C ARG A 232 22.53 -1.44 15.90
N ALA A 233 22.24 -2.36 16.81
CA ALA A 233 21.03 -3.19 16.74
C ALA A 233 19.77 -2.33 16.87
N TYR A 234 19.76 -1.37 17.81
CA TYR A 234 18.63 -0.47 18.02
C TYR A 234 18.47 0.54 16.87
N GLU A 235 19.57 1.08 16.33
CA GLU A 235 19.60 1.90 15.11
C GLU A 235 18.96 1.16 13.93
N SER A 236 19.39 -0.09 13.71
CA SER A 236 18.84 -0.93 12.64
C SER A 236 17.35 -1.23 12.85
N ALA A 237 16.95 -1.51 14.10
CA ALA A 237 15.56 -1.75 14.44
C ALA A 237 14.67 -0.52 14.20
N ILE A 238 15.08 0.66 14.68
CA ILE A 238 14.37 1.92 14.44
C ILE A 238 14.25 2.19 12.94
N SER A 239 15.35 2.11 12.19
CA SER A 239 15.33 2.37 10.75
C SER A 239 14.35 1.44 10.02
N PHE A 240 14.37 0.15 10.37
CA PHE A 240 13.45 -0.84 9.80
C PHE A 240 11.98 -0.55 10.14
N HIS A 241 11.64 -0.30 11.41
CA HIS A 241 10.27 0.00 11.82
C HIS A 241 9.74 1.30 11.20
N PHE A 242 10.52 2.38 11.22
CA PHE A 242 10.09 3.65 10.64
C PHE A 242 9.98 3.61 9.11
N SER A 243 10.82 2.82 8.42
CA SER A 243 10.63 2.58 6.98
C SER A 243 9.31 1.86 6.68
N SER A 244 8.90 0.93 7.56
CA SER A 244 7.63 0.22 7.43
C SER A 244 6.44 1.15 7.72
N TYR A 245 6.53 2.01 8.73
CA TYR A 245 5.53 3.04 9.00
C TYR A 245 5.43 4.06 7.87
N PHE A 246 6.55 4.43 7.25
CA PHE A 246 6.54 5.28 6.06
C PHE A 246 5.69 4.68 4.94
N VAL A 247 5.93 3.42 4.57
CA VAL A 247 5.13 2.73 3.54
C VAL A 247 3.67 2.62 3.98
N GLY A 248 3.40 2.34 5.26
CA GLY A 248 2.06 2.29 5.82
C GLY A 248 1.29 3.61 5.68
N PHE A 249 1.86 4.73 6.12
CA PHE A 249 1.22 6.04 6.00
C PHE A 249 1.11 6.52 4.54
N LEU A 250 2.06 6.15 3.70
CA LEU A 250 1.99 6.42 2.26
C LEU A 250 0.86 5.61 1.60
N SER A 251 0.69 4.35 2.00
CA SER A 251 -0.41 3.48 1.57
C SER A 251 -1.76 4.06 1.93
N GLU A 252 -1.89 4.58 3.15
CA GLU A 252 -3.10 5.23 3.64
C GLU A 252 -3.36 6.52 2.86
N ALA A 253 -2.33 7.34 2.64
CA ALA A 253 -2.45 8.56 1.87
C ALA A 253 -2.89 8.30 0.42
N THR A 254 -2.29 7.31 -0.25
CA THR A 254 -2.62 6.96 -1.65
C THR A 254 -4.01 6.33 -1.77
N ALA A 255 -4.39 5.45 -0.85
CA ALA A 255 -5.73 4.86 -0.80
C ALA A 255 -6.81 5.91 -0.51
N THR A 256 -6.58 6.78 0.48
CA THR A 256 -7.51 7.89 0.80
C THR A 256 -7.56 8.93 -0.30
N LEU A 257 -6.45 9.23 -0.96
CA LEU A 257 -6.41 10.12 -2.11
C LEU A 257 -7.24 9.55 -3.27
N ALA A 258 -7.12 8.26 -3.54
CA ALA A 258 -7.95 7.53 -4.50
C ALA A 258 -9.41 7.29 -4.02
N GLY A 259 -9.80 7.76 -2.83
CA GLY A 259 -11.21 7.71 -2.39
C GLY A 259 -11.63 6.47 -1.61
N ALA A 260 -10.69 5.61 -1.22
CA ALA A 260 -10.94 4.53 -0.28
C ALA A 260 -10.80 5.02 1.18
N GLY A 261 -11.40 4.30 2.14
CA GLY A 261 -11.12 4.48 3.55
C GLY A 261 -11.97 5.51 4.32
N PHE A 262 -13.20 5.76 3.87
CA PHE A 262 -14.18 6.51 4.63
C PHE A 262 -15.08 5.58 5.47
N THR A 263 -15.57 6.07 6.61
CA THR A 263 -16.67 5.45 7.36
C THR A 263 -17.94 6.27 7.13
N GLU A 264 -19.05 5.58 6.87
CA GLU A 264 -20.37 6.18 6.91
C GLU A 264 -21.04 5.88 8.24
N GLU A 265 -21.36 6.94 8.99
CA GLU A 265 -22.18 6.84 10.19
C GLU A 265 -23.31 7.87 10.06
N LYS A 266 -24.56 7.38 9.90
CA LYS A 266 -25.79 8.20 9.84
C LYS A 266 -25.67 9.41 8.89
N ASP A 267 -25.39 9.16 7.61
CA ASP A 267 -25.23 10.14 6.52
C ASP A 267 -24.09 11.17 6.68
N ASN A 268 -23.29 11.07 7.75
CA ASN A 268 -22.12 11.91 7.96
C ASN A 268 -20.85 11.16 7.55
N LEU A 269 -20.18 11.68 6.53
CA LEU A 269 -18.89 11.18 6.07
C LEU A 269 -17.78 11.56 7.06
N LYS A 270 -17.28 10.58 7.81
CA LYS A 270 -16.12 10.76 8.68
C LYS A 270 -14.88 10.18 8.00
N TRP A 271 -13.86 11.05 7.86
CA TRP A 271 -12.50 10.66 7.47
C TRP A 271 -11.59 10.48 8.69
N ASP A 272 -12.11 10.80 9.87
CA ASP A 272 -11.45 10.72 11.17
C ASP A 272 -11.99 9.51 11.94
N SER A 273 -11.52 8.30 11.60
CA SER A 273 -11.58 7.18 12.53
C SER A 273 -10.32 7.23 13.42
N ALA A 274 -10.53 7.20 14.74
CA ALA A 274 -9.46 7.12 15.75
C ALA A 274 -8.70 5.79 15.71
N SER A 275 -9.19 4.83 14.95
CA SER A 275 -8.44 3.65 14.51
C SER A 275 -7.62 4.05 13.29
N THR A 276 -6.30 3.85 13.35
CA THR A 276 -5.30 4.12 12.29
C THR A 276 -5.59 3.44 10.94
N TRP A 277 -6.71 2.72 10.82
CA TRP A 277 -7.05 1.86 9.72
C TRP A 277 -8.53 2.03 9.35
N PRO A 278 -8.86 2.22 8.07
CA PRO A 278 -10.24 2.24 7.64
C PRO A 278 -10.88 0.84 7.79
N PRO A 279 -12.19 0.75 8.07
CA PRO A 279 -12.91 -0.53 8.27
C PRO A 279 -12.87 -1.48 7.05
N CYS A 280 -12.40 -0.96 5.93
CA CYS A 280 -12.31 -1.61 4.62
C CYS A 280 -10.92 -2.18 4.29
N CYS A 281 -9.90 -1.90 5.13
CA CYS A 281 -8.54 -2.42 4.98
C CYS A 281 -8.26 -3.42 6.10
N CYS A 282 -8.11 -4.69 5.76
CA CYS A 282 -7.63 -5.68 6.72
C CYS A 282 -6.10 -5.73 6.54
N LEU A 283 -5.31 -5.08 7.42
CA LEU A 283 -3.87 -5.35 7.49
C LEU A 283 -3.65 -6.61 8.35
N TRP A 284 -2.54 -7.30 8.14
CA TRP A 284 -2.13 -8.49 8.87
C TRP A 284 -1.87 -8.13 10.35
N ASP A 285 -2.94 -8.09 11.15
CA ASP A 285 -2.82 -8.02 12.60
C ASP A 285 -2.18 -9.33 13.07
N SER A 286 -1.19 -9.23 13.95
CA SER A 286 -0.45 -10.37 14.52
C SER A 286 -1.29 -11.19 15.51
N SER A 287 -2.60 -11.20 15.33
CA SER A 287 -3.62 -11.78 16.19
C SER A 287 -4.31 -12.91 15.40
N PRO A 288 -4.39 -14.15 15.90
CA PRO A 288 -4.91 -15.30 15.16
C PRO A 288 -6.44 -15.28 14.96
N THR A 289 -7.10 -14.13 15.08
CA THR A 289 -8.55 -13.99 14.99
C THR A 289 -8.94 -13.12 13.80
N TRP A 290 -9.40 -13.79 12.74
CA TRP A 290 -10.01 -13.23 11.53
C TRP A 290 -11.35 -12.49 11.77
N SER A 291 -11.62 -12.01 12.99
CA SER A 291 -12.97 -11.60 13.44
C SER A 291 -13.25 -10.09 13.43
N THR A 292 -12.26 -9.21 13.19
CA THR A 292 -12.49 -7.76 13.29
C THR A 292 -12.94 -7.06 12.00
N CYS A 293 -13.15 -7.78 10.90
CA CYS A 293 -13.72 -7.22 9.67
C CYS A 293 -15.22 -7.63 9.47
N SER A 294 -15.99 -7.88 10.56
CA SER A 294 -17.45 -7.96 10.53
C SER A 294 -18.06 -6.64 11.02
N GLY A 295 -18.20 -5.68 10.10
CA GLY A 295 -19.16 -4.61 10.29
C GLY A 295 -20.56 -5.24 10.35
N SER A 296 -21.14 -5.23 11.54
CA SER A 296 -22.51 -5.63 11.80
C SER A 296 -23.46 -4.75 11.00
N ALA A 297 -23.84 -5.21 9.81
CA ALA A 297 -25.12 -4.88 9.21
C ALA A 297 -26.16 -5.81 9.86
N SER A 298 -26.57 -5.47 11.08
CA SER A 298 -27.84 -5.95 11.62
C SER A 298 -28.93 -5.05 11.06
N LEU A 299 -29.93 -5.68 10.45
CA LEU A 299 -31.24 -5.17 10.04
C LEU A 299 -31.73 -3.93 10.80
#